data_AF-V5ETI4-F1
#
_entry.id   AF-V5ETI4-F1
#
_cell.length_a   1.000
_cell.length_b   1.000
_cell.length_c   1.000
_cell.angle_alpha   90.00
_cell.angle_beta   90.00
_cell.angle_gamma   90.00
#
_symmetry.space_group_name_H-M   'P 1'
#
loop_
_entity.id
_entity.type
_entity.pdbx_description
1 polymer ?
#
loop_
_entity_poly.entity_id
_entity_poly.type
_entity_poly.pdbx_seq_one_letter_code
_entity_poly.pdbx_strand_id
1 'polypeptide(L)'
;MPKDTKGKAAILGAEASDSPKRTNTKPYQKRSAPSTSNGASSSKPKSQAPNKKQLFEKSASSGPSSGLPGASKIKSSIRQTKRLLAKPNLAPGTKIEAERRLKSLEADLEVASHKQVEKSRATRYHRIKFVERQKLVRRIARCKRNLARLESGKAAQESDSEGEGSDDDEGYKSQRVKESKMSKGELEKLLKSLRELLQYVVQYPAELRYVALFPNADEGPVVPDAKEKDKSRQSAYQHLQRVRKAMKGGEISNEPEVELNSKDLSLKKLANGSTTKPAETGGTQKTDKKSGKGGKNKRKHEEDDERVDSDEELTQAGGVKGDDFFAQDSDDEE
;
A
#
# COMPACT_ATOMS: atom_id res chain seq x y z
N MET A 1 34.34 -63.72 9.49
CA MET A 1 33.51 -63.69 8.27
C MET A 1 32.07 -63.94 8.66
N PRO A 2 31.24 -62.89 8.82
CA PRO A 2 29.89 -63.03 9.35
C PRO A 2 28.91 -63.61 8.33
N LYS A 3 27.95 -64.38 8.85
CA LYS A 3 27.00 -65.25 8.15
C LYS A 3 25.71 -64.52 7.80
N ASP A 4 25.12 -64.89 6.67
CA ASP A 4 23.77 -64.53 6.23
C ASP A 4 22.68 -65.12 7.12
N THR A 5 21.61 -64.34 7.38
CA THR A 5 20.28 -64.89 7.74
C THR A 5 19.14 -64.10 7.10
N LYS A 6 18.25 -64.88 6.48
CA LYS A 6 17.02 -64.54 5.75
C LYS A 6 15.89 -64.05 6.67
N GLY A 7 15.05 -63.17 6.11
CA GLY A 7 13.59 -63.35 5.95
C GLY A 7 12.67 -63.50 7.17
N LYS A 8 11.76 -62.54 7.34
CA LYS A 8 10.40 -62.63 7.92
C LYS A 8 9.68 -61.34 7.57
N ALA A 9 8.38 -61.21 7.36
CA ALA A 9 7.23 -62.04 7.01
C ALA A 9 6.06 -61.03 7.06
N ALA A 10 5.08 -61.21 6.17
CA ALA A 10 3.92 -60.35 6.02
C ALA A 10 2.97 -60.40 7.23
N ILE A 11 2.26 -59.29 7.49
CA ILE A 11 0.98 -59.30 8.19
C ILE A 11 -0.04 -58.56 7.33
N LEU A 12 -0.94 -59.36 6.76
CA LEU A 12 -2.25 -59.03 6.25
C LEU A 12 -3.17 -58.63 7.42
N GLY A 13 -4.02 -57.62 7.21
CA GLY A 13 -5.12 -57.28 8.11
C GLY A 13 -6.16 -56.47 7.35
N ALA A 14 -7.25 -57.15 6.99
CA ALA A 14 -8.34 -56.69 6.15
C ALA A 14 -9.40 -55.88 6.93
N GLU A 15 -9.97 -54.89 6.23
CA GLU A 15 -11.42 -54.69 6.00
C GLU A 15 -12.39 -54.95 7.17
N ALA A 16 -13.00 -53.89 7.72
CA ALA A 16 -14.42 -53.89 8.07
C ALA A 16 -14.97 -52.46 8.23
N SER A 17 -16.02 -52.20 7.48
CA SER A 17 -16.98 -51.11 7.51
C SER A 17 -17.43 -50.65 8.90
N ASP A 18 -17.55 -49.34 9.12
CA ASP A 18 -18.84 -48.78 9.51
C ASP A 18 -18.95 -47.27 9.20
N SER A 19 -20.04 -46.91 8.52
CA SER A 19 -20.36 -45.54 8.10
C SER A 19 -21.45 -44.97 9.02
N PRO A 20 -21.22 -43.90 9.79
CA PRO A 20 -22.29 -43.30 10.55
C PRO A 20 -23.23 -42.49 9.63
N LYS A 21 -24.45 -43.02 9.50
CA LYS A 21 -25.61 -42.42 8.82
C LYS A 21 -25.88 -41.02 9.38
N ARG A 22 -25.69 -39.98 8.57
CA ARG A 22 -26.18 -38.62 8.82
C ARG A 22 -27.67 -38.55 8.49
N THR A 23 -28.53 -38.87 9.45
CA THR A 23 -29.94 -38.48 9.42
C THR A 23 -30.13 -37.29 10.34
N ASN A 24 -30.20 -36.08 9.79
CA ASN A 24 -30.82 -34.96 10.51
C ASN A 24 -31.46 -33.99 9.52
N THR A 25 -32.62 -34.39 9.02
CA THR A 25 -33.59 -33.52 8.34
C THR A 25 -34.21 -32.60 9.39
N LYS A 26 -33.75 -31.34 9.46
CA LYS A 26 -34.46 -30.29 10.20
C LYS A 26 -35.61 -29.74 9.33
N PRO A 27 -36.87 -29.79 9.78
CA PRO A 27 -37.98 -29.21 9.05
C PRO A 27 -37.94 -27.68 9.14
N TYR A 28 -38.02 -27.02 7.99
CA TYR A 28 -38.25 -25.57 7.88
C TYR A 28 -39.64 -25.25 8.45
N GLN A 29 -39.68 -24.73 9.69
CA GLN A 29 -40.86 -24.11 10.25
C GLN A 29 -41.14 -22.81 9.49
N LYS A 30 -42.15 -22.85 8.61
CA LYS A 30 -42.77 -21.66 7.99
C LYS A 30 -43.30 -20.78 9.12
N ARG A 31 -42.71 -19.60 9.32
CA ARG A 31 -43.34 -18.54 10.09
C ARG A 31 -44.55 -18.03 9.29
N SER A 32 -45.74 -18.40 9.73
CA SER A 32 -47.00 -17.79 9.36
C SER A 32 -47.00 -16.33 9.83
N ALA A 33 -47.22 -15.41 8.89
CA ALA A 33 -47.53 -14.03 9.21
C ALA A 33 -48.94 -13.93 9.79
N PRO A 34 -49.19 -13.14 10.85
CA PRO A 34 -50.53 -12.89 11.32
C PRO A 34 -51.27 -11.96 10.35
N SER A 35 -52.42 -12.45 9.89
CA SER A 35 -53.47 -11.68 9.23
C SER A 35 -54.09 -10.68 10.20
N THR A 36 -54.01 -9.39 9.91
CA THR A 36 -54.95 -8.40 10.43
C THR A 36 -55.82 -7.91 9.30
N SER A 37 -57.12 -8.11 9.48
CA SER A 37 -58.20 -7.76 8.59
C SER A 37 -58.73 -6.36 8.90
N ASN A 38 -59.27 -5.75 7.84
CA ASN A 38 -60.33 -4.75 7.78
C ASN A 38 -60.04 -3.29 8.15
N GLY A 39 -60.21 -2.43 7.14
CA GLY A 39 -60.43 -0.99 7.29
C GLY A 39 -60.48 -0.31 5.92
N ALA A 40 -61.63 0.23 5.55
CA ALA A 40 -62.06 0.52 4.19
C ALA A 40 -61.63 1.89 3.61
N SER A 41 -61.51 1.90 2.28
CA SER A 41 -61.84 2.97 1.33
C SER A 41 -61.65 4.45 1.72
N SER A 42 -60.71 5.13 1.05
CA SER A 42 -61.05 6.33 0.27
C SER A 42 -59.95 6.66 -0.75
N SER A 43 -60.42 7.27 -1.83
CA SER A 43 -59.79 7.52 -3.12
C SER A 43 -58.62 8.50 -3.10
N LYS A 44 -57.55 8.20 -3.86
CA LYS A 44 -56.69 9.21 -4.51
C LYS A 44 -55.81 8.62 -5.62
N PRO A 45 -55.49 9.40 -6.67
CA PRO A 45 -55.17 8.90 -8.00
C PRO A 45 -53.69 8.55 -8.22
N LYS A 46 -53.47 7.67 -9.20
CA LYS A 46 -52.19 7.29 -9.80
C LYS A 46 -51.40 8.52 -10.27
N SER A 47 -50.25 8.79 -9.65
CA SER A 47 -49.19 9.59 -10.26
C SER A 47 -48.22 8.64 -10.99
N GLN A 48 -48.22 8.75 -12.31
CA GLN A 48 -47.19 8.16 -13.17
C GLN A 48 -45.91 8.97 -13.01
N ALA A 49 -44.90 8.41 -12.34
CA ALA A 49 -43.54 8.93 -12.37
C ALA A 49 -42.65 7.94 -13.14
N PRO A 50 -42.16 8.28 -14.36
CA PRO A 50 -41.20 7.46 -15.06
C PRO A 50 -39.81 7.71 -14.47
N ASN A 51 -39.48 7.05 -13.36
CA ASN A 51 -38.10 6.94 -12.89
C ASN A 51 -37.34 5.96 -13.80
N LYS A 52 -37.01 6.41 -15.02
CA LYS A 52 -35.88 5.85 -15.76
C LYS A 52 -34.64 6.15 -14.92
N LYS A 53 -34.29 5.21 -14.04
CA LYS A 53 -32.92 5.08 -13.54
C LYS A 53 -32.06 5.00 -14.80
N GLN A 54 -31.38 6.10 -15.12
CA GLN A 54 -30.28 6.06 -16.07
C GLN A 54 -29.31 5.06 -15.47
N LEU A 55 -29.36 3.85 -16.03
CA LEU A 55 -28.37 2.82 -15.81
C LEU A 55 -27.08 3.51 -16.20
N PHE A 56 -26.31 3.93 -15.20
CA PHE A 56 -24.98 4.47 -15.40
C PHE A 56 -24.24 3.34 -16.10
N GLU A 57 -24.18 3.39 -17.44
CA GLU A 57 -23.33 2.54 -18.23
C GLU A 57 -21.95 2.81 -17.66
N LYS A 58 -21.51 1.88 -16.83
CA LYS A 58 -20.23 1.92 -16.17
C LYS A 58 -19.24 1.92 -17.32
N SER A 59 -18.80 3.13 -17.69
CA SER A 59 -17.81 3.37 -18.72
C SER A 59 -16.72 2.34 -18.49
N ALA A 60 -16.40 1.56 -19.51
CA ALA A 60 -15.32 0.59 -19.51
C ALA A 60 -13.96 1.31 -19.42
N SER A 61 -13.77 2.15 -18.40
CA SER A 61 -12.55 2.88 -18.07
C SER A 61 -11.54 1.97 -17.36
N SER A 62 -11.40 0.74 -17.84
CA SER A 62 -10.09 0.10 -17.80
C SER A 62 -9.28 0.73 -18.93
N GLY A 63 -8.65 1.88 -18.65
CA GLY A 63 -7.68 2.47 -19.57
C GLY A 63 -6.65 1.44 -20.03
N PRO A 64 -5.99 1.65 -21.18
CA PRO A 64 -5.10 0.68 -21.81
C PRO A 64 -3.78 0.56 -21.04
N SER A 65 -3.80 0.05 -19.81
CA SER A 65 -2.59 -0.23 -19.05
C SER A 65 -2.04 -1.59 -19.49
N SER A 66 -1.25 -1.57 -20.56
CA SER A 66 -0.75 -2.73 -21.33
C SER A 66 -1.88 -3.47 -22.04
N GLY A 67 -1.78 -3.67 -23.35
CA GLY A 67 -2.79 -4.34 -24.20
C GLY A 67 -3.09 -5.80 -23.86
N LEU A 68 -2.79 -6.25 -22.64
CA LEU A 68 -3.07 -7.57 -22.13
C LEU A 68 -4.49 -7.63 -21.55
N PRO A 69 -5.29 -8.65 -21.89
CA PRO A 69 -6.61 -8.85 -21.31
C PRO A 69 -6.51 -9.10 -19.79
N GLY A 70 -7.52 -8.67 -19.02
CA GLY A 70 -7.52 -8.85 -17.57
C GLY A 70 -7.40 -10.33 -17.15
N ALA A 71 -6.80 -10.59 -15.97
CA ALA A 71 -6.48 -11.94 -15.48
C ALA A 71 -7.66 -12.93 -15.53
N SER A 72 -8.88 -12.47 -15.27
CA SER A 72 -10.10 -13.30 -15.35
C SER A 72 -10.40 -13.77 -16.78
N LYS A 73 -10.16 -12.92 -17.79
CA LYS A 73 -10.34 -13.24 -19.22
C LYS A 73 -9.26 -14.20 -19.72
N ILE A 74 -8.02 -14.05 -19.23
CA ILE A 74 -6.94 -15.00 -19.52
C ILE A 74 -7.29 -16.37 -18.94
N LYS A 75 -7.69 -16.42 -17.66
CA LYS A 75 -8.11 -17.66 -16.99
C LYS A 75 -9.29 -18.34 -17.69
N SER A 76 -10.28 -17.61 -18.18
CA SER A 76 -11.38 -18.19 -18.95
C SER A 76 -10.91 -18.77 -20.28
N SER A 77 -10.01 -18.07 -20.97
CA SER A 77 -9.42 -18.54 -22.23
C SER A 77 -8.60 -19.82 -22.04
N ILE A 78 -7.78 -19.89 -20.98
CA ILE A 78 -7.03 -21.12 -20.63
C ILE A 78 -7.99 -22.29 -20.40
N ARG A 79 -9.07 -22.09 -19.64
CA ARG A 79 -10.08 -23.15 -19.41
C ARG A 79 -10.72 -23.61 -20.71
N GLN A 80 -11.06 -22.67 -21.60
CA GLN A 80 -11.65 -22.98 -22.91
C GLN A 80 -10.68 -23.78 -23.78
N THR A 81 -9.40 -23.39 -23.84
CA THR A 81 -8.37 -24.11 -24.60
C THR A 81 -8.09 -25.50 -24.01
N LYS A 82 -8.04 -25.64 -22.69
CA LYS A 82 -7.92 -26.96 -22.03
C LYS A 82 -9.11 -27.86 -22.35
N ARG A 83 -10.33 -27.33 -22.35
CA ARG A 83 -11.55 -28.07 -22.77
C ARG A 83 -11.51 -28.46 -24.26
N LEU A 84 -10.95 -27.61 -25.12
CA LEU A 84 -10.79 -27.93 -26.55
C LEU A 84 -9.81 -29.08 -26.75
N LEU A 85 -8.65 -29.04 -26.08
CA LEU A 85 -7.63 -30.09 -26.12
C LEU A 85 -8.09 -31.43 -25.54
N ALA A 86 -9.06 -31.41 -24.63
CA ALA A 86 -9.65 -32.63 -24.06
C ALA A 86 -10.60 -33.36 -25.03
N LYS A 87 -10.95 -32.78 -26.19
CA LYS A 87 -11.84 -33.44 -27.16
C LYS A 87 -11.07 -34.53 -27.93
N PRO A 88 -11.61 -35.76 -28.05
CA PRO A 88 -10.89 -36.91 -28.63
C PRO A 88 -10.68 -36.81 -30.16
N ASN A 89 -11.57 -36.11 -30.87
CA ASN A 89 -11.57 -36.02 -32.34
C ASN A 89 -11.15 -34.63 -32.82
N LEU A 90 -10.00 -34.13 -32.35
CA LEU A 90 -9.48 -32.82 -32.74
C LEU A 90 -8.41 -32.98 -33.84
N ALA A 91 -8.52 -32.19 -34.92
CA ALA A 91 -7.57 -32.26 -36.02
C ALA A 91 -6.12 -31.95 -35.53
N PRO A 92 -5.09 -32.66 -36.00
CA PRO A 92 -3.72 -32.49 -35.49
C PRO A 92 -3.20 -31.05 -35.53
N GLY A 93 -3.49 -30.30 -36.61
CA GLY A 93 -3.10 -28.88 -36.73
C GLY A 93 -3.74 -28.00 -35.65
N THR A 94 -5.05 -28.16 -35.44
CA THR A 94 -5.79 -27.41 -34.41
C THR A 94 -5.34 -27.76 -32.99
N LYS A 95 -4.84 -28.98 -32.77
CA LYS A 95 -4.25 -29.40 -31.50
C LYS A 95 -2.93 -28.66 -31.23
N ILE A 96 -2.03 -28.63 -32.21
CA ILE A 96 -0.74 -27.92 -32.11
C ILE A 96 -0.96 -26.42 -31.87
N GLU A 97 -1.90 -25.80 -32.59
CA GLU A 97 -2.25 -24.39 -32.38
C GLU A 97 -2.84 -24.12 -30.99
N ALA A 98 -3.73 -25.00 -30.52
CA ALA A 98 -4.31 -24.89 -29.19
C ALA A 98 -3.25 -25.06 -28.08
N GLU A 99 -2.27 -25.94 -28.25
CA GLU A 99 -1.14 -26.10 -27.32
C GLU A 99 -0.23 -24.86 -27.30
N ARG A 100 0.11 -24.30 -28.47
CA ARG A 100 0.86 -23.04 -28.57
C ARG A 100 0.11 -21.89 -27.90
N ARG A 101 -1.19 -21.78 -28.14
CA ARG A 101 -2.05 -20.77 -27.53
C ARG A 101 -2.14 -20.96 -26.02
N LEU A 102 -2.26 -22.20 -25.54
CA LEU A 102 -2.29 -22.50 -24.11
C LEU A 102 -1.00 -22.01 -23.43
N LYS A 103 0.16 -22.31 -24.01
CA LYS A 103 1.46 -21.86 -23.49
C LYS A 103 1.58 -20.33 -23.46
N SER A 104 1.13 -19.66 -24.53
CA SER A 104 1.09 -18.18 -24.57
C SER A 104 0.19 -17.60 -23.48
N LEU A 105 -1.01 -18.15 -23.31
CA LEU A 105 -1.96 -17.66 -22.30
C LEU A 105 -1.48 -17.92 -20.87
N GLU A 106 -0.75 -19.02 -20.63
CA GLU A 106 -0.14 -19.30 -19.33
C GLU A 106 0.96 -18.29 -19.01
N ALA A 107 1.83 -17.95 -19.96
CA ALA A 107 2.83 -16.88 -19.80
C ALA A 107 2.17 -15.51 -19.54
N ASP A 108 1.10 -15.17 -20.26
CA ASP A 108 0.36 -13.93 -20.02
C ASP A 108 -0.29 -13.89 -18.63
N LEU A 109 -0.79 -15.04 -18.14
CA LEU A 109 -1.35 -15.16 -16.80
C LEU A 109 -0.29 -14.87 -15.75
N GLU A 110 0.91 -15.43 -15.90
CA GLU A 110 2.03 -15.19 -14.98
C GLU A 110 2.33 -13.69 -14.92
N VAL A 111 2.55 -13.03 -16.06
CA VAL A 111 2.80 -11.59 -16.13
C VAL A 111 1.67 -10.78 -15.49
N ALA A 112 0.40 -11.13 -15.78
CA ALA A 112 -0.74 -10.44 -15.18
C ALA A 112 -0.83 -10.65 -13.66
N SER A 113 -0.48 -11.83 -13.17
CA SER A 113 -0.47 -12.15 -11.74
C SER A 113 0.65 -11.41 -11.01
N HIS A 114 1.85 -11.33 -11.60
CA HIS A 114 2.98 -10.55 -11.09
C HIS A 114 2.61 -9.07 -10.95
N LYS A 115 2.06 -8.46 -12.02
CA LYS A 115 1.56 -7.07 -12.00
C LYS A 115 0.51 -6.83 -10.90
N GLN A 116 -0.38 -7.79 -10.66
CA GLN A 116 -1.39 -7.67 -9.61
C GLN A 116 -0.75 -7.69 -8.21
N VAL A 117 0.22 -8.58 -8.00
CA VAL A 117 0.98 -8.66 -6.74
C VAL A 117 1.77 -7.37 -6.52
N GLU A 118 2.48 -6.88 -7.52
CA GLU A 118 3.21 -5.60 -7.48
C GLU A 118 2.30 -4.44 -7.12
N LYS A 119 1.14 -4.31 -7.77
CA LYS A 119 0.17 -3.26 -7.45
C LYS A 119 -0.29 -3.35 -6.00
N SER A 120 -0.63 -4.55 -5.53
CA SER A 120 -1.09 -4.75 -4.14
C SER A 120 0.00 -4.42 -3.11
N ARG A 121 1.24 -4.81 -3.38
CA ARG A 121 2.41 -4.54 -2.52
C ARG A 121 2.78 -3.06 -2.54
N ALA A 122 2.77 -2.44 -3.71
CA ALA A 122 3.00 -1.01 -3.85
C ALA A 122 2.01 -0.21 -3.00
N THR A 123 0.70 -0.48 -3.11
CA THR A 123 -0.31 0.19 -2.28
C THR A 123 -0.10 -0.08 -0.78
N ARG A 124 0.14 -1.34 -0.39
CA ARG A 124 0.33 -1.73 1.02
C ARG A 124 1.52 -1.01 1.67
N TYR A 125 2.65 -0.94 0.96
CA TYR A 125 3.89 -0.40 1.51
C TYR A 125 4.13 1.07 1.16
N HIS A 126 3.30 1.68 0.31
CA HIS A 126 3.45 3.07 -0.09
C HIS A 126 3.55 4.01 1.11
N ARG A 127 2.60 3.92 2.06
CA ARG A 127 2.57 4.79 3.24
C ARG A 127 3.78 4.57 4.14
N ILE A 128 4.16 3.31 4.36
CA ILE A 128 5.32 2.94 5.20
C ILE A 128 6.61 3.48 4.57
N LYS A 129 6.85 3.20 3.28
CA LYS A 129 8.00 3.71 2.52
C LYS A 129 8.03 5.25 2.48
N PHE A 130 6.88 5.90 2.41
CA PHE A 130 6.79 7.37 2.46
C PHE A 130 7.25 7.91 3.81
N VAL A 131 6.74 7.38 4.92
CA VAL A 131 7.12 7.83 6.27
C VAL A 131 8.61 7.58 6.52
N GLU A 132 9.12 6.40 6.15
CA GLU A 132 10.55 6.09 6.32
C GLU A 132 11.45 6.98 5.46
N ARG A 133 11.06 7.26 4.21
CA ARG A 133 11.75 8.23 3.35
C ARG A 133 11.82 9.60 4.02
N GLN A 134 10.69 10.10 4.54
CA GLN A 134 10.65 11.40 5.23
C GLN A 134 11.56 11.42 6.46
N LYS A 135 11.54 10.35 7.27
CA LYS A 135 12.42 10.22 8.44
C LYS A 135 13.90 10.27 8.04
N LEU A 136 14.29 9.53 7.00
CA LEU A 136 15.67 9.52 6.50
C LEU A 136 16.09 10.88 5.96
N VAL A 137 15.23 11.55 5.18
CA VAL A 137 15.52 12.90 4.65
C VAL A 137 15.71 13.92 5.78
N ARG A 138 14.82 13.94 6.77
CA ARG A 138 14.94 14.82 7.96
C ARG A 138 16.24 14.55 8.72
N ARG A 139 16.60 13.28 8.88
CA ARG A 139 17.81 12.87 9.60
C ARG A 139 19.09 13.21 8.84
N ILE A 140 19.11 13.05 7.51
CA ILE A 140 20.21 13.51 6.65
C ILE A 140 20.38 15.03 6.77
N ALA A 141 19.29 15.79 6.68
CA ALA A 141 19.34 17.24 6.83
C ALA A 141 19.87 17.67 8.21
N ARG A 142 19.51 16.96 9.27
CA ARG A 142 20.05 17.17 10.62
C ARG A 142 21.55 16.85 10.70
N CYS A 143 22.00 15.72 10.14
CA CYS A 143 23.41 15.36 10.10
C CYS A 143 24.24 16.41 9.35
N LYS A 144 23.75 16.91 8.21
CA LYS A 144 24.39 18.00 7.45
C LYS A 144 24.53 19.28 8.28
N ARG A 145 23.48 19.67 9.02
CA ARG A 145 23.54 20.84 9.92
C ARG A 145 24.56 20.65 11.06
N ASN A 146 24.61 19.47 11.67
CA ASN A 146 25.58 19.17 12.73
C ASN A 146 27.02 19.20 12.19
N LEU A 147 27.27 18.67 10.99
CA LEU A 147 28.58 18.75 10.34
C LEU A 147 28.98 20.20 10.05
N ALA A 148 28.10 21.00 9.46
CA ALA A 148 28.36 22.42 9.18
C ALA A 148 28.65 23.22 10.47
N ARG A 149 28.01 22.86 11.59
CA ARG A 149 28.26 23.46 12.90
C ARG A 149 29.64 23.10 13.46
N LEU A 150 30.04 21.83 13.34
CA LEU A 150 31.39 21.39 13.75
C LEU A 150 32.48 22.01 12.86
N GLU A 151 32.20 22.24 11.58
CA GLU A 151 33.14 22.87 10.63
C GLU A 151 33.30 24.38 10.85
N SER A 152 32.22 25.08 11.20
CA SER A 152 32.24 26.53 11.43
C SER A 152 32.78 26.93 12.80
N GLY A 153 33.08 25.98 13.69
CA GLY A 153 33.59 26.25 15.04
C GLY A 153 32.62 27.04 15.93
N LYS A 154 31.38 27.30 15.48
CA LYS A 154 30.36 27.99 16.27
C LYS A 154 29.89 27.07 17.40
N ALA A 155 30.34 27.40 18.61
CA ALA A 155 29.87 26.80 19.84
C ALA A 155 28.35 26.91 19.98
N ALA A 156 27.78 26.02 20.79
CA ALA A 156 26.36 25.90 21.07
C ALA A 156 25.72 27.20 21.59
N GLN A 157 25.32 28.12 20.71
CA GLN A 157 24.19 28.96 21.05
C GLN A 157 22.93 28.09 20.93
N GLU A 158 22.34 27.79 22.08
CA GLU A 158 21.02 27.14 22.23
C GLU A 158 19.86 27.98 21.67
N SER A 159 20.14 29.10 21.02
CA SER A 159 19.16 30.15 20.68
C SER A 159 18.69 30.18 19.23
N ASP A 160 18.96 29.18 18.39
CA ASP A 160 18.16 28.95 17.18
C ASP A 160 17.04 27.94 17.49
N SER A 161 16.16 28.44 18.36
CA SER A 161 14.78 27.98 18.56
C SER A 161 13.98 28.19 17.27
N GLU A 162 12.90 27.44 17.11
CA GLU A 162 11.80 27.73 16.17
C GLU A 162 12.10 27.55 14.66
N GLY A 163 12.68 26.42 14.28
CA GLY A 163 12.33 25.82 12.99
C GLY A 163 11.10 24.95 13.17
N GLU A 164 9.90 25.55 13.17
CA GLU A 164 8.59 24.89 13.17
C GLU A 164 8.63 23.57 12.41
N GLY A 165 8.48 22.47 13.15
CA GLY A 165 8.57 21.14 12.59
C GLY A 165 7.77 20.16 13.41
N SER A 166 6.50 20.48 13.68
CA SER A 166 5.44 19.64 14.27
C SER A 166 5.88 18.86 15.53
N ASP A 167 5.30 19.25 16.66
CA ASP A 167 5.47 18.71 18.02
C ASP A 167 5.14 17.21 18.19
N ASP A 168 4.93 16.45 17.11
CA ASP A 168 4.38 15.08 17.16
C ASP A 168 5.44 13.96 17.09
N ASP A 169 6.74 14.25 17.23
CA ASP A 169 7.82 13.25 17.05
C ASP A 169 8.69 13.07 18.31
N GLU A 170 8.04 12.89 19.47
CA GLU A 170 8.65 12.66 20.79
C GLU A 170 9.70 11.52 20.80
N GLY A 171 9.47 10.44 20.04
CA GLY A 171 10.33 9.24 20.05
C GLY A 171 11.77 9.47 19.57
N TYR A 172 12.06 10.56 18.85
CA TYR A 172 13.39 10.79 18.23
C TYR A 172 14.28 11.76 19.01
N LYS A 173 13.82 12.27 20.17
CA LYS A 173 14.62 13.19 21.01
C LYS A 173 15.94 12.54 21.44
N SER A 174 15.90 11.29 21.89
CA SER A 174 17.07 10.52 22.30
C SER A 174 18.11 10.38 21.18
N GLN A 175 17.67 10.16 19.94
CA GLN A 175 18.58 10.04 18.80
C GLN A 175 19.20 11.39 18.43
N ARG A 176 18.43 12.48 18.49
CA ARG A 176 18.92 13.84 18.23
C ARG A 176 20.05 14.22 19.16
N VAL A 177 19.89 13.93 20.45
CA VAL A 177 20.93 14.18 21.47
C VAL A 177 22.18 13.34 21.19
N LYS A 178 22.02 12.05 20.85
CA LYS A 178 23.15 11.18 20.48
C LYS A 178 23.92 11.72 19.27
N GLU A 179 23.22 12.08 18.20
CA GLU A 179 23.82 12.61 16.97
C GLU A 179 24.57 13.93 17.18
N SER A 180 24.07 14.80 18.05
CA SER A 180 24.73 16.08 18.36
C SER A 180 26.04 15.93 19.14
N LYS A 181 26.22 14.79 19.83
CA LYS A 181 27.43 14.47 20.61
C LYS A 181 28.48 13.68 19.82
N MET A 182 28.15 13.25 18.60
CA MET A 182 29.08 12.47 17.78
C MET A 182 30.20 13.34 17.21
N SER A 183 31.37 12.73 17.03
CA SER A 183 32.50 13.37 16.35
C SER A 183 32.22 13.59 14.86
N LYS A 184 32.97 14.51 14.23
CA LYS A 184 32.84 14.81 12.79
C LYS A 184 32.90 13.54 11.93
N GLY A 185 33.87 12.66 12.19
CA GLY A 185 34.04 11.42 11.42
C GLY A 185 32.90 10.41 11.61
N GLU A 186 32.27 10.38 12.78
CA GLU A 186 31.08 9.53 13.02
C GLU A 186 29.84 10.07 12.31
N LEU A 187 29.67 11.40 12.29
CA LEU A 187 28.61 12.07 11.55
C LEU A 187 28.71 11.84 10.04
N GLU A 188 29.92 11.85 9.46
CA GLU A 188 30.15 11.52 8.05
C GLU A 188 29.80 10.06 7.73
N LYS A 189 30.23 9.12 8.59
CA LYS A 189 29.87 7.70 8.47
C LYS A 189 28.36 7.48 8.56
N LEU A 190 27.70 8.16 9.49
CA LEU A 190 26.25 8.12 9.65
C LEU A 190 25.54 8.74 8.44
N LEU A 191 26.00 9.89 7.94
CA LEU A 191 25.44 10.52 6.75
C LEU A 191 25.51 9.59 5.54
N LYS A 192 26.64 8.89 5.36
CA LYS A 192 26.80 7.89 4.31
C LYS A 192 25.82 6.72 4.50
N SER A 193 25.72 6.15 5.70
CA SER A 193 24.80 5.04 5.96
C SER A 193 23.34 5.43 5.76
N LEU A 194 22.94 6.64 6.17
CA LEU A 194 21.59 7.16 5.95
C LEU A 194 21.26 7.35 4.48
N ARG A 195 22.23 7.75 3.64
CA ARG A 195 22.06 7.86 2.18
C ARG A 195 21.86 6.49 1.53
N GLU A 196 22.66 5.49 1.92
CA GLU A 196 22.48 4.11 1.48
C GLU A 196 21.07 3.59 1.82
N LEU A 197 20.61 3.86 3.04
CA LEU A 197 19.27 3.48 3.49
C LEU A 197 18.15 4.22 2.77
N LEU A 198 18.31 5.53 2.52
CA LEU A 198 17.32 6.30 1.75
C LEU A 198 17.16 5.70 0.36
N GLN A 199 18.27 5.35 -0.27
CA GLN A 199 18.24 4.73 -1.59
C GLN A 199 17.61 3.33 -1.58
N TYR A 200 17.86 2.54 -0.53
CA TYR A 200 17.16 1.28 -0.31
C TYR A 200 15.64 1.48 -0.30
N VAL A 201 15.12 2.48 0.44
CA VAL A 201 13.67 2.78 0.45
C VAL A 201 13.19 3.21 -0.94
N VAL A 202 13.95 4.03 -1.66
CA VAL A 202 13.56 4.53 -2.99
C VAL A 202 13.44 3.38 -3.99
N GLN A 203 14.49 2.55 -4.09
CA GLN A 203 14.63 1.55 -5.14
C GLN A 203 14.10 0.17 -4.78
N TYR A 204 13.51 0.00 -3.59
CA TYR A 204 13.01 -1.30 -3.18
C TYR A 204 11.95 -1.84 -4.17
N PRO A 205 12.16 -3.04 -4.75
CA PRO A 205 11.25 -3.63 -5.72
C PRO A 205 9.83 -3.78 -5.18
N ALA A 206 8.83 -3.38 -5.97
CA ALA A 206 7.41 -3.55 -5.62
C ALA A 206 7.01 -5.04 -5.57
N GLU A 207 7.76 -5.90 -6.26
CA GLU A 207 7.61 -7.33 -6.23
C GLU A 207 8.02 -7.96 -4.91
N LEU A 208 8.78 -7.31 -4.02
CA LEU A 208 9.25 -7.93 -2.79
C LEU A 208 8.47 -7.40 -1.58
N ARG A 209 8.44 -8.20 -0.50
CA ARG A 209 7.85 -7.78 0.77
C ARG A 209 8.79 -6.78 1.43
N TYR A 210 8.37 -5.52 1.51
CA TYR A 210 9.17 -4.47 2.14
C TYR A 210 9.52 -4.81 3.60
N VAL A 211 10.77 -4.56 3.96
CA VAL A 211 11.29 -4.67 5.33
C VAL A 211 11.55 -3.26 5.83
N ALA A 212 10.76 -2.87 6.83
CA ALA A 212 10.80 -1.57 7.48
C ALA A 212 12.15 -1.37 8.20
N LEU A 213 12.72 -0.19 8.03
CA LEU A 213 13.96 0.23 8.70
C LEU A 213 13.70 0.83 10.08
N PHE A 214 12.49 1.36 10.30
CA PHE A 214 12.07 1.96 11.58
C PHE A 214 10.89 1.20 12.17
N PRO A 215 11.07 -0.06 12.58
CA PRO A 215 9.99 -0.83 13.22
C PRO A 215 9.59 -0.22 14.57
N ASN A 216 10.58 0.25 15.33
CA ASN A 216 10.41 0.97 16.60
C ASN A 216 10.79 2.43 16.37
N ALA A 217 10.03 3.38 16.93
CA ALA A 217 10.31 4.81 16.73
C ALA A 217 11.56 5.27 17.49
N ASP A 218 11.84 4.67 18.64
CA ASP A 218 12.89 5.11 19.55
C ASP A 218 14.27 4.57 19.17
N GLU A 219 14.29 3.41 18.50
CA GLU A 219 15.50 2.77 17.99
C GLU A 219 15.87 3.34 16.61
N GLY A 220 17.18 3.45 16.36
CA GLY A 220 17.69 3.99 15.10
C GLY A 220 17.28 3.16 13.88
N PRO A 221 17.78 3.49 12.68
CA PRO A 221 17.48 2.71 11.50
C PRO A 221 18.08 1.32 11.69
N VAL A 222 17.25 0.28 11.66
CA VAL A 222 17.70 -1.10 11.74
C VAL A 222 18.09 -1.54 10.34
N VAL A 223 19.38 -1.82 10.15
CA VAL A 223 19.91 -2.31 8.88
C VAL A 223 19.58 -3.80 8.75
N PRO A 224 18.99 -4.26 7.64
CA PRO A 224 18.78 -5.69 7.40
C PRO A 224 20.10 -6.46 7.42
N ASP A 225 20.11 -7.67 7.99
CA ASP A 225 21.32 -8.46 8.20
C ASP A 225 21.33 -9.78 7.39
N ALA A 226 22.53 -10.26 7.05
CA ALA A 226 22.71 -11.49 6.29
C ALA A 226 22.27 -12.76 7.03
N LYS A 227 22.35 -12.74 8.37
CA LYS A 227 22.18 -13.93 9.25
C LYS A 227 20.73 -14.15 9.70
N GLU A 228 19.79 -13.35 9.21
CA GLU A 228 18.39 -13.47 9.61
C GLU A 228 17.72 -14.70 8.98
N LYS A 229 16.81 -15.33 9.71
CA LYS A 229 16.06 -16.53 9.26
C LYS A 229 15.02 -16.21 8.19
N ASP A 230 14.53 -14.98 8.16
CA ASP A 230 13.47 -14.54 7.27
C ASP A 230 13.97 -14.31 5.82
N LYS A 231 13.42 -15.07 4.86
CA LYS A 231 13.74 -14.95 3.42
C LYS A 231 13.56 -13.52 2.88
N SER A 232 12.55 -12.80 3.36
CA SER A 232 12.29 -11.41 2.95
C SER A 232 13.39 -10.46 3.44
N ARG A 233 13.92 -10.71 4.64
CA ARG A 233 14.99 -9.87 5.18
C ARG A 233 16.34 -10.19 4.53
N GLN A 234 16.59 -11.45 4.20
CA GLN A 234 17.74 -11.83 3.35
C GLN A 234 17.67 -11.16 1.97
N SER A 235 16.49 -11.14 1.34
CA SER A 235 16.28 -10.46 0.06
C SER A 235 16.49 -8.95 0.19
N ALA A 236 16.05 -8.35 1.30
CA ALA A 236 16.30 -6.95 1.60
C ALA A 236 17.80 -6.65 1.78
N TYR A 237 18.54 -7.53 2.46
CA TYR A 237 19.98 -7.43 2.60
C TYR A 237 20.71 -7.51 1.24
N GLN A 238 20.36 -8.46 0.38
CA GLN A 238 20.91 -8.56 -0.97
C GLN A 238 20.60 -7.30 -1.80
N HIS A 239 19.39 -6.76 -1.67
CA HIS A 239 19.03 -5.51 -2.31
C HIS A 239 19.88 -4.33 -1.79
N LEU A 240 20.09 -4.23 -0.48
CA LEU A 240 20.94 -3.20 0.12
C LEU A 240 22.40 -3.34 -0.36
N GLN A 241 22.93 -4.55 -0.48
CA GLN A 241 24.27 -4.79 -1.05
C GLN A 241 24.35 -4.33 -2.52
N ARG A 242 23.31 -4.60 -3.32
CA ARG A 242 23.23 -4.11 -4.70
C ARG A 242 23.25 -2.59 -4.75
N VAL A 243 22.47 -1.93 -3.89
CA VAL A 243 22.46 -0.47 -3.74
C VAL A 243 23.84 0.05 -3.35
N ARG A 244 24.51 -0.54 -2.35
CA ARG A 244 25.87 -0.15 -1.96
C ARG A 244 26.87 -0.26 -3.12
N LYS A 245 26.80 -1.36 -3.88
CA LYS A 245 27.66 -1.57 -5.04
C LYS A 245 27.39 -0.53 -6.13
N ALA A 246 26.12 -0.25 -6.41
CA ALA A 246 25.71 0.73 -7.41
C ALA A 246 26.09 2.17 -7.00
N MET A 247 25.99 2.54 -5.72
CA MET A 247 26.47 3.83 -5.20
C MET A 247 27.99 3.96 -5.34
N LYS A 248 28.73 2.91 -4.95
CA LYS A 248 30.18 2.87 -5.09
C LYS A 248 30.62 2.93 -6.56
N GLY A 249 29.85 2.32 -7.46
CA GLY A 249 30.06 2.36 -8.90
C GLY A 249 29.64 3.67 -9.57
N GLY A 250 28.92 4.56 -8.87
CA GLY A 250 28.39 5.80 -9.43
C GLY A 250 27.21 5.61 -10.40
N GLU A 251 26.63 4.41 -10.46
CA GLU A 251 25.43 4.13 -11.28
C GLU A 251 24.19 4.84 -10.72
N ILE A 252 24.20 5.10 -9.41
CA ILE A 252 23.15 5.81 -8.69
C ILE A 252 23.78 6.94 -7.89
N SER A 253 23.01 8.01 -7.68
CA SER A 253 23.50 9.22 -7.02
C SER A 253 23.87 8.98 -5.56
N ASN A 254 24.94 9.66 -5.16
CA ASN A 254 25.40 9.71 -3.77
C ASN A 254 24.59 10.70 -2.92
N GLU A 255 23.71 11.50 -3.52
CA GLU A 255 22.86 12.49 -2.85
C GLU A 255 21.37 12.30 -3.21
N PRO A 256 20.78 11.15 -2.84
CA PRO A 256 19.40 10.83 -3.20
C PRO A 256 18.38 11.85 -2.67
N GLU A 257 18.67 12.56 -1.59
CA GLU A 257 17.82 13.60 -1.04
C GLU A 257 17.61 14.80 -1.98
N VAL A 258 18.61 15.15 -2.80
CA VAL A 258 18.54 16.29 -3.72
C VAL A 258 17.69 15.94 -4.95
N GLU A 259 17.81 14.71 -5.44
CA GLU A 259 17.00 14.21 -6.54
C GLU A 259 15.52 14.10 -6.20
N LEU A 260 15.21 13.70 -4.95
CA LEU A 260 13.83 13.59 -4.51
C LEU A 260 13.17 14.97 -4.46
N ASN A 261 13.86 15.97 -3.91
CA ASN A 261 13.34 17.33 -3.85
C ASN A 261 13.13 17.93 -5.25
N SER A 262 14.06 17.71 -6.19
CA SER A 262 13.91 18.20 -7.57
C SER A 262 12.75 17.53 -8.32
N LYS A 263 12.57 16.21 -8.15
CA LYS A 263 11.43 15.47 -8.72
C LYS A 263 10.10 15.94 -8.13
N ASP A 264 10.00 16.10 -6.81
CA ASP A 264 8.78 16.56 -6.15
C ASP A 264 8.42 18.01 -6.52
N LEU A 265 9.41 18.89 -6.67
CA LEU A 265 9.21 20.26 -7.14
C LEU A 265 8.71 20.29 -8.59
N SER A 266 9.23 19.40 -9.45
CA SER A 266 8.75 19.30 -10.84
C SER A 266 7.29 18.85 -10.92
N LEU A 267 6.87 17.90 -10.08
CA LEU A 267 5.48 17.43 -10.01
C LEU A 267 4.55 18.51 -9.46
N LYS A 268 4.98 19.27 -8.44
CA LYS A 268 4.22 20.42 -7.91
C LYS A 268 4.08 21.56 -8.94
N LYS A 269 5.12 21.83 -9.72
CA LYS A 269 5.07 22.83 -10.79
C LYS A 269 4.10 22.44 -11.91
N LEU A 270 4.02 21.16 -12.26
CA LEU A 270 3.04 20.64 -13.22
C LEU A 270 1.61 20.65 -12.66
N ALA A 271 1.44 20.36 -11.37
CA ALA A 271 0.13 20.42 -10.72
C ALA A 271 -0.42 21.85 -10.63
N ASN A 272 0.42 22.83 -10.27
CA ASN A 272 0.03 24.24 -10.15
C ASN A 272 0.04 25.02 -11.49
N GLY A 273 0.59 24.44 -12.56
CA GLY A 273 0.65 25.08 -13.89
C GLY A 273 -0.64 24.99 -14.71
N SER A 274 -1.72 24.39 -14.18
CA SER A 274 -2.95 24.10 -14.93
C SER A 274 -4.00 25.23 -14.96
N THR A 275 -3.72 26.42 -14.42
CA THR A 275 -4.70 27.53 -14.34
C THR A 275 -4.34 28.81 -15.11
N THR A 276 -3.40 28.78 -16.05
CA THR A 276 -3.21 29.92 -16.97
C THR A 276 -3.47 29.51 -18.41
N LYS A 277 -4.67 29.87 -18.91
CA LYS A 277 -4.96 29.92 -20.34
C LYS A 277 -3.96 30.89 -21.01
N PRO A 278 -3.29 30.51 -22.11
CA PRO A 278 -2.55 31.48 -22.90
C PRO A 278 -3.59 32.30 -23.69
N ALA A 279 -3.72 33.58 -23.35
CA ALA A 279 -4.41 34.54 -24.21
C ALA A 279 -3.52 34.80 -25.43
N GLU A 280 -4.09 34.58 -26.60
CA GLU A 280 -3.47 34.81 -27.89
C GLU A 280 -3.01 36.26 -28.04
N THR A 281 -1.82 36.39 -28.60
CA THR A 281 -1.21 37.62 -29.09
C THR A 281 -2.03 38.23 -30.23
N GLY A 282 -2.43 39.48 -30.08
CA GLY A 282 -2.94 40.29 -31.18
C GLY A 282 -3.06 41.78 -30.83
N GLY A 283 -2.21 42.61 -31.44
CA GLY A 283 -2.61 43.92 -31.97
C GLY A 283 -2.70 45.12 -31.01
N THR A 284 -1.66 45.94 -31.05
CA THR A 284 -1.55 47.34 -30.62
C THR A 284 -2.68 48.25 -31.11
N GLN A 285 -3.17 49.18 -30.27
CA GLN A 285 -3.23 50.64 -30.59
C GLN A 285 -3.66 51.50 -29.39
N LYS A 286 -3.04 52.69 -29.32
CA LYS A 286 -3.16 53.75 -28.30
C LYS A 286 -4.50 54.50 -28.40
N THR A 287 -4.97 55.10 -27.30
CA THR A 287 -5.36 56.53 -27.23
C THR A 287 -5.59 56.98 -25.78
N ASP A 288 -5.20 58.23 -25.51
CA ASP A 288 -5.35 58.99 -24.28
C ASP A 288 -6.81 59.37 -23.93
N LYS A 289 -7.18 59.38 -22.64
CA LYS A 289 -7.79 60.55 -21.94
C LYS A 289 -8.22 60.28 -20.48
N LYS A 290 -7.52 60.95 -19.57
CA LYS A 290 -7.93 61.77 -18.40
C LYS A 290 -9.30 61.59 -17.70
N SER A 291 -9.18 61.61 -16.36
CA SER A 291 -10.09 62.09 -15.29
C SER A 291 -11.27 61.23 -14.84
N GLY A 292 -11.36 61.02 -13.51
CA GLY A 292 -12.58 60.51 -12.87
C GLY A 292 -12.38 59.96 -11.46
N LYS A 293 -12.60 60.83 -10.48
CA LYS A 293 -12.54 60.67 -9.03
C LYS A 293 -13.56 59.66 -8.45
N GLY A 294 -13.13 58.88 -7.46
CA GLY A 294 -13.95 58.50 -6.30
C GLY A 294 -14.67 57.13 -6.34
N GLY A 295 -14.35 56.27 -5.37
CA GLY A 295 -15.17 55.08 -5.07
C GLY A 295 -14.46 54.03 -4.22
N LYS A 296 -14.38 54.26 -2.90
CA LYS A 296 -14.10 53.20 -1.91
C LYS A 296 -15.21 52.14 -2.03
N ASN A 297 -14.88 50.91 -2.39
CA ASN A 297 -15.74 49.76 -2.13
C ASN A 297 -14.96 48.62 -1.46
N LYS A 298 -15.16 48.58 -0.14
CA LYS A 298 -14.89 47.51 0.81
C LYS A 298 -15.62 46.25 0.35
N ARG A 299 -14.91 45.25 -0.19
CA ARG A 299 -15.48 43.92 -0.42
C ARG A 299 -15.19 43.05 0.80
N LYS A 300 -16.30 42.66 1.44
CA LYS A 300 -16.43 41.65 2.47
C LYS A 300 -15.74 40.37 2.01
N HIS A 301 -14.95 39.82 2.92
CA HIS A 301 -14.60 38.42 3.01
C HIS A 301 -15.90 37.69 3.37
N GLU A 302 -16.46 36.91 2.45
CA GLU A 302 -17.41 35.84 2.78
C GLU A 302 -16.58 34.58 2.92
N GLU A 303 -16.57 34.07 4.14
CA GLU A 303 -16.07 32.75 4.53
C GLU A 303 -17.19 31.76 4.19
N ASP A 304 -16.98 30.89 3.20
CA ASP A 304 -17.78 29.68 3.05
C ASP A 304 -17.20 28.63 4.01
N ASP A 305 -17.76 28.63 5.22
CA ASP A 305 -17.60 27.62 6.27
C ASP A 305 -18.49 26.42 5.90
N GLU A 306 -18.01 25.52 5.05
CA GLU A 306 -18.63 24.20 4.87
C GLU A 306 -18.35 23.33 6.10
N ARG A 307 -19.19 23.52 7.11
CA ARG A 307 -19.44 22.56 8.19
C ARG A 307 -19.99 21.26 7.58
N VAL A 308 -19.16 20.23 7.56
CA VAL A 308 -19.61 18.86 7.37
C VAL A 308 -20.17 18.36 8.70
N ASP A 309 -21.49 18.49 8.89
CA ASP A 309 -22.24 17.76 9.91
C ASP A 309 -22.08 16.25 9.66
N SER A 310 -21.23 15.62 10.46
CA SER A 310 -21.08 14.16 10.56
C SER A 310 -21.57 13.74 11.94
N ASP A 311 -22.89 13.68 12.10
CA ASP A 311 -23.54 12.90 13.15
C ASP A 311 -23.23 11.42 12.91
N GLU A 312 -22.16 10.90 13.52
CA GLU A 312 -22.05 9.48 13.84
C GLU A 312 -21.94 9.29 15.36
N GLU A 313 -23.02 8.72 15.85
CA GLU A 313 -23.40 8.41 17.21
C GLU A 313 -22.37 7.50 17.91
N LEU A 314 -21.66 8.07 18.90
CA LEU A 314 -20.86 7.34 19.88
C LEU A 314 -21.79 6.59 20.85
N THR A 315 -22.09 5.33 20.57
CA THR A 315 -22.63 4.44 21.61
C THR A 315 -21.50 3.92 22.50
N GLN A 316 -21.32 4.58 23.63
CA GLN A 316 -20.56 4.11 24.77
C GLN A 316 -21.47 3.28 25.68
N ALA A 317 -21.31 1.96 25.74
CA ALA A 317 -21.77 1.13 26.87
C ALA A 317 -21.24 -0.31 26.78
N GLY A 318 -20.64 -0.82 27.87
CA GLY A 318 -20.51 -2.26 28.09
C GLY A 318 -19.12 -2.75 28.51
N GLY A 319 -18.56 -2.22 29.61
CA GLY A 319 -17.47 -2.89 30.32
C GLY A 319 -18.01 -4.17 30.99
N VAL A 320 -17.49 -5.33 30.59
CA VAL A 320 -17.72 -6.60 31.31
C VAL A 320 -16.65 -6.70 32.40
N LYS A 321 -16.98 -6.18 33.59
CA LYS A 321 -16.33 -6.59 34.83
C LYS A 321 -16.88 -7.98 35.18
N GLY A 322 -16.01 -8.99 35.28
CA GLY A 322 -16.35 -10.27 35.91
C GLY A 322 -16.39 -11.50 35.00
N ASP A 323 -15.57 -11.59 33.95
CA ASP A 323 -15.39 -12.87 33.26
C ASP A 323 -14.20 -13.63 33.87
N ASP A 324 -14.51 -14.41 34.91
CA ASP A 324 -13.69 -15.42 35.60
C ASP A 324 -13.37 -16.64 34.69
N PHE A 325 -13.09 -16.41 33.41
CA PHE A 325 -12.94 -17.50 32.43
C PHE A 325 -11.55 -18.18 32.46
N PHE A 326 -10.61 -17.70 33.27
CA PHE A 326 -9.26 -18.27 33.40
C PHE A 326 -8.92 -18.72 34.83
N ALA A 327 -9.91 -18.81 35.72
CA ALA A 327 -9.71 -19.35 37.06
C ALA A 327 -9.96 -20.87 37.07
N GLN A 328 -8.86 -21.61 37.21
CA GLN A 328 -8.75 -22.91 37.89
C GLN A 328 -9.41 -24.13 37.24
N ASP A 329 -8.57 -24.95 36.61
CA ASP A 329 -8.60 -26.40 36.84
C ASP A 329 -7.15 -26.82 37.19
N SER A 330 -6.87 -26.80 38.49
CA SER A 330 -5.69 -27.39 39.12
C SER A 330 -6.18 -28.17 40.33
N ASP A 331 -5.82 -29.46 40.37
CA ASP A 331 -5.67 -30.31 41.55
C ASP A 331 -6.74 -30.23 42.65
N ASP A 332 -7.53 -31.30 42.83
CA ASP A 332 -7.30 -32.20 43.98
C ASP A 332 -8.10 -33.51 43.86
N GLU A 333 -7.55 -34.56 44.49
CA GLU A 333 -8.00 -35.95 44.53
C GLU A 333 -9.17 -36.20 45.50
N GLU A 334 -10.09 -37.11 45.14
CA GLU A 334 -10.47 -38.32 45.91
C GLU A 334 -11.43 -39.22 45.09
#